data_AF-A0A2H1WYG5-F1
#
_entry.id   AF-A0A2H1WYG5-F1
#
_cell.length_a   1.000
_cell.length_b   1.000
_cell.length_c   1.000
_cell.angle_alpha   90.00
_cell.angle_beta   90.00
_cell.angle_gamma   90.00
#
_symmetry.space_group_name_H-M   'P 1'
#
loop_
_entity.id
_entity.type
_entity.pdbx_description
1 polymer ?
#
loop_
_entity_poly.entity_id
_entity_poly.type
_entity_poly.pdbx_seq_one_letter_code
_entity_poly.pdbx_strand_id
1 'polypeptide(L)'
;MLISDGINHGKLQSIIVGELKKAGLKHRLKKIILKSVKDHKTVFGAPLVKVPSCSVICCGSTLSVPIVVTEMSSVLRSHAHVEGLFRKAGSQNRQKDIKRLLDAGGCVSEGHHPIDVASVLKLYLRCLPEPLISAEVQDLLLRCRLTAGEDALKPILHTLLLLPVLHVHLLHYIMEVRVFVY
;
A
#
# COMPACT_ATOMS: atom_id res chain seq x y z
N MET A 1 2.41 -3.33 20.67
CA MET A 1 1.56 -2.26 21.24
C MET A 1 1.59 -1.10 20.26
N LEU A 2 0.52 -0.91 19.49
CA LEU A 2 0.45 0.11 18.44
C LEU A 2 0.51 1.49 19.10
N ILE A 3 1.50 2.30 18.70
CA ILE A 3 1.63 3.71 19.12
C ILE A 3 0.44 4.56 18.59
N SER A 4 -0.42 4.00 17.73
CA SER A 4 -1.57 4.67 17.14
C SER A 4 -2.85 4.67 17.98
N ASP A 5 -2.97 3.83 19.01
CA ASP A 5 -4.29 3.65 19.66
C ASP A 5 -4.63 4.77 20.67
N GLY A 6 -3.66 5.61 21.03
CA GLY A 6 -3.84 6.70 22.00
C GLY A 6 -3.35 8.09 21.58
N ILE A 7 -2.66 8.21 20.43
CA ILE A 7 -2.18 9.50 19.95
C ILE A 7 -3.12 10.00 18.84
N ASN A 8 -3.85 11.09 19.11
CA ASN A 8 -4.60 11.83 18.11
C ASN A 8 -3.74 11.99 16.84
N HIS A 9 -4.19 11.44 15.70
CA HIS A 9 -3.44 11.41 14.44
C HIS A 9 -2.89 12.80 14.06
N GLY A 10 -3.63 13.87 14.37
CA GLY A 10 -3.18 15.24 14.17
C GLY A 10 -2.00 15.64 15.08
N LYS A 11 -2.00 15.18 16.34
CA LYS A 11 -0.89 15.39 17.29
C LYS A 11 0.35 14.63 16.84
N LEU A 12 0.22 13.37 16.41
CA LEU A 12 1.33 12.58 15.89
C LEU A 12 1.95 13.24 14.64
N GLN A 13 1.12 13.64 13.68
CA GLN A 13 1.58 14.38 12.50
C GLN A 13 2.31 15.67 12.87
N SER A 14 1.79 16.44 13.83
CA SER A 14 2.45 17.69 14.26
C SER A 14 3.85 17.45 14.84
N ILE A 15 4.04 16.37 15.60
CA ILE A 15 5.32 15.98 16.19
C ILE A 15 6.29 15.55 15.08
N ILE A 16 5.84 14.68 14.17
CA ILE A 16 6.65 14.21 13.04
C ILE A 16 7.10 15.39 12.17
N VAL A 17 6.19 16.32 11.85
CA VAL A 17 6.53 17.51 11.08
C VAL A 17 7.54 18.40 11.81
N GLY A 18 7.46 18.51 13.14
CA GLY A 18 8.47 19.18 13.96
C GLY A 18 9.85 18.54 13.83
N GLU A 19 9.93 17.22 13.93
CA GLU A 19 11.18 16.46 13.79
C GLU A 19 11.78 16.57 12.37
N LEU A 20 10.94 16.50 11.33
CA LEU A 20 11.37 16.69 9.94
C LEU A 20 11.90 18.12 9.71
N LYS A 21 11.27 19.13 10.31
CA LYS A 21 11.76 20.52 10.24
C LYS A 21 13.14 20.68 10.90
N LYS A 22 13.36 20.06 12.06
CA LYS A 22 14.68 20.07 12.73
C LYS A 22 15.76 19.42 11.86
N ALA A 23 15.39 18.41 11.07
CA ALA A 23 16.27 17.77 10.09
C ALA A 23 16.43 18.56 8.77
N GLY A 24 15.94 19.81 8.67
CA GLY A 24 16.07 20.64 7.46
C GLY A 24 15.04 20.35 6.36
N LEU A 25 14.09 19.45 6.59
CA LEU A 25 13.09 19.03 5.61
C LEU A 25 11.83 19.91 5.70
N LYS A 26 11.89 21.11 5.09
CA LYS A 26 10.75 22.05 5.03
C LYS A 26 9.57 21.42 4.28
N HIS A 27 8.41 21.33 4.93
CA HIS A 27 7.29 20.54 4.45
C HIS A 27 6.09 21.39 4.01
N ARG A 28 5.52 21.10 2.82
CA ARG A 28 4.25 21.64 2.31
C ARG A 28 3.21 20.52 2.30
N LEU A 29 2.72 20.16 3.49
CA LEU A 29 1.71 19.11 3.69
C LEU A 29 0.32 19.70 3.42
N LYS A 30 -0.01 19.93 2.15
CA LYS A 30 -1.34 20.41 1.77
C LYS A 30 -2.32 19.24 1.81
N LYS A 31 -3.10 19.19 2.89
CA LYS A 31 -4.43 18.57 3.00
C LYS A 31 -4.55 17.20 2.32
N ILE A 32 -4.08 16.15 3.00
CA ILE A 32 -4.50 14.76 2.78
C ILE A 32 -5.96 14.65 3.28
N ILE A 33 -6.91 15.30 2.59
CA ILE A 33 -8.34 15.21 2.91
C ILE A 33 -9.10 14.98 1.61
N LEU A 34 -9.43 13.71 1.41
CA LEU A 34 -10.66 13.19 0.81
C LEU A 34 -11.28 14.12 -0.26
N LYS A 35 -10.81 13.99 -1.50
CA LYS A 35 -11.65 14.38 -2.63
C LYS A 35 -12.89 13.51 -2.60
N SER A 36 -14.07 14.15 -2.64
CA SER A 36 -15.39 13.50 -2.69
C SER A 36 -15.38 12.33 -3.67
N VAL A 37 -15.43 11.11 -3.14
CA VAL A 37 -15.45 9.90 -3.95
C VAL A 37 -16.90 9.60 -4.28
N LYS A 38 -17.24 9.66 -5.57
CA LYS A 38 -18.50 9.14 -6.11
C LYS A 38 -18.67 7.70 -5.61
N ASP A 39 -19.86 7.38 -5.14
CA ASP A 39 -20.14 6.06 -4.60
C ASP A 39 -20.03 5.01 -5.71
N HIS A 40 -18.90 4.32 -5.73
CA HIS A 40 -18.67 3.21 -6.65
C HIS A 40 -18.80 1.92 -5.85
N LYS A 41 -19.68 1.03 -6.30
CA LYS A 41 -19.84 -0.33 -5.76
C LYS A 41 -18.66 -1.26 -6.07
N THR A 42 -17.51 -0.72 -6.51
CA THR A 42 -16.38 -1.49 -7.04
C THR A 42 -15.21 -1.48 -6.05
N VAL A 43 -14.47 -2.59 -5.98
CA VAL A 43 -13.28 -2.72 -5.13
C VAL A 43 -12.12 -1.92 -5.72
N PHE A 44 -11.94 -1.96 -7.04
CA PHE A 44 -10.94 -1.17 -7.74
C PHE A 44 -11.38 0.29 -7.82
N GLY A 45 -10.51 1.21 -7.43
CA GLY A 45 -10.85 2.63 -7.40
C GLY A 45 -11.55 3.11 -6.14
N ALA A 46 -11.86 2.23 -5.19
CA ALA A 46 -12.39 2.64 -3.89
C ALA A 46 -11.27 3.09 -2.94
N PRO A 47 -11.52 4.06 -2.04
CA PRO A 47 -10.65 4.39 -0.93
C PRO A 47 -10.47 3.16 -0.02
N LEU A 48 -9.28 2.96 0.53
CA LEU A 48 -9.00 1.81 1.41
C LEU A 48 -9.99 1.72 2.59
N VAL A 49 -10.48 2.85 3.11
CA VAL A 49 -11.47 2.90 4.20
C VAL A 49 -12.84 2.32 3.82
N LYS A 50 -13.18 2.28 2.51
CA LYS A 50 -14.44 1.73 1.99
C LYS A 50 -14.33 0.28 1.53
N VAL A 51 -13.12 -0.28 1.46
CA VAL A 51 -12.91 -1.65 0.94
C VAL A 51 -12.93 -2.66 2.09
N PRO A 52 -13.64 -3.80 1.96
CA PRO A 52 -13.59 -4.88 2.95
C PRO A 52 -12.15 -5.31 3.25
N SER A 53 -11.80 -5.32 4.53
CA SER A 53 -10.45 -5.60 5.01
C SER A 53 -10.48 -6.68 6.11
N CYS A 54 -9.40 -7.44 6.21
CA CYS A 54 -9.18 -8.42 7.28
C CYS A 54 -7.94 -8.04 8.09
N SER A 55 -7.86 -8.58 9.31
CA SER A 55 -6.69 -8.44 10.17
C SER A 55 -5.68 -9.53 9.86
N VAL A 56 -4.44 -9.13 9.57
CA VAL A 56 -3.31 -10.03 9.28
C VAL A 56 -2.16 -9.73 10.24
N ILE A 57 -1.47 -10.74 10.72
CA ILE A 57 -0.23 -10.57 11.51
C ILE A 57 0.95 -10.59 10.52
N CYS A 58 1.74 -9.53 10.52
CA CYS A 58 2.93 -9.38 9.69
C CYS A 58 4.07 -8.81 10.57
N CYS A 59 5.19 -9.53 10.63
CA CYS A 59 6.36 -9.24 11.50
C CYS A 59 6.03 -8.83 12.95
N GLY A 60 5.02 -9.48 13.56
CA GLY A 60 4.61 -9.19 14.94
C GLY A 60 3.69 -7.97 15.10
N SER A 61 3.27 -7.35 14.00
CA SER A 61 2.27 -6.27 13.98
C SER A 61 0.95 -6.76 13.40
N THR A 62 -0.17 -6.30 13.95
CA THR A 62 -1.51 -6.54 13.37
C THR A 62 -1.81 -5.44 12.34
N LEU A 63 -2.04 -5.84 11.10
CA LEU A 63 -2.32 -4.97 9.96
C LEU A 63 -3.77 -5.17 9.50
N SER A 64 -4.44 -4.08 9.13
CA SER A 64 -5.71 -4.14 8.40
C SER A 64 -5.43 -4.07 6.91
N VAL A 65 -5.72 -5.14 6.17
CA VAL A 65 -5.37 -5.29 4.75
C VAL A 65 -6.63 -5.63 3.94
N PRO A 66 -6.84 -5.02 2.75
CA PRO A 66 -7.96 -5.38 1.88
C PRO A 66 -7.99 -6.88 1.56
N ILE A 67 -9.16 -7.51 1.66
CA ILE A 67 -9.32 -8.96 1.47
C ILE A 67 -8.78 -9.39 0.09
N VAL A 68 -9.16 -8.66 -0.96
CA VAL A 68 -8.69 -8.95 -2.34
C VAL A 68 -7.16 -8.94 -2.47
N VAL A 69 -6.46 -8.12 -1.68
CA VAL A 69 -5.00 -8.09 -1.67
C VAL A 69 -4.47 -9.36 -1.01
N THR A 70 -5.04 -9.76 0.13
CA THR A 70 -4.61 -10.99 0.82
C THR A 70 -4.85 -12.25 -0.01
N GLU A 71 -5.97 -12.32 -0.74
CA GLU A 71 -6.30 -13.44 -1.64
C GLU A 71 -5.33 -13.52 -2.82
N MET A 72 -5.11 -12.39 -3.52
CA MET A 72 -4.12 -12.33 -4.60
C MET A 72 -2.72 -12.68 -4.09
N SER A 73 -2.32 -12.16 -2.93
CA SER A 73 -1.03 -12.49 -2.33
C SER A 73 -0.92 -13.96 -1.92
N SER A 74 -2.02 -14.62 -1.55
CA SER A 74 -2.02 -16.06 -1.27
C SER A 74 -1.68 -16.86 -2.51
N VAL A 75 -2.39 -16.62 -3.63
CA VAL A 75 -2.12 -17.30 -4.91
C VAL A 75 -0.68 -17.07 -5.36
N LEU A 76 -0.17 -15.85 -5.19
CA LEU A 76 1.19 -15.50 -5.58
C LEU A 76 2.25 -16.17 -4.70
N ARG A 77 1.99 -16.36 -3.40
CA ARG A 77 2.89 -17.10 -2.51
C ARG A 77 2.95 -18.59 -2.87
N SER A 78 1.81 -19.21 -3.18
CA SER A 78 1.75 -20.60 -3.66
C SER A 78 2.54 -20.80 -4.96
N HIS A 79 2.65 -19.74 -5.78
CA HIS A 79 3.33 -19.73 -7.07
C HIS A 79 4.65 -18.96 -7.07
N ALA A 80 5.31 -18.79 -5.92
CA ALA A 80 6.54 -18.00 -5.82
C ALA A 80 7.67 -18.51 -6.73
N HIS A 81 7.68 -19.80 -7.06
CA HIS A 81 8.63 -20.45 -7.97
C HIS A 81 8.45 -20.05 -9.46
N VAL A 82 7.35 -19.38 -9.82
CA VAL A 82 7.06 -19.00 -11.20
C VAL A 82 7.94 -17.83 -11.62
N GLU A 83 8.77 -18.05 -12.64
CA GLU A 83 9.73 -17.03 -13.08
C GLU A 83 9.04 -15.83 -13.74
N GLY A 84 9.35 -14.63 -13.25
CA GLY A 84 8.90 -13.37 -13.83
C GLY A 84 7.57 -12.86 -13.27
N LEU A 85 7.14 -13.30 -12.09
CA LEU A 85 6.09 -12.61 -11.33
C LEU A 85 6.38 -11.11 -11.26
N PHE A 86 5.35 -10.30 -11.45
CA PHE A 86 5.42 -8.83 -11.54
C PHE A 86 6.27 -8.25 -12.69
N ARG A 87 7.10 -9.04 -13.38
CA ARG A 87 7.97 -8.60 -14.50
C ARG A 87 7.36 -8.91 -15.87
N LYS A 88 6.97 -10.16 -16.11
CA LYS A 88 6.41 -10.61 -17.40
C LYS A 88 4.99 -10.06 -17.59
N ALA A 89 4.64 -9.75 -18.83
CA ALA A 89 3.29 -9.37 -19.20
C ALA A 89 2.42 -10.63 -19.36
N GLY A 90 1.25 -10.63 -18.72
CA GLY A 90 0.25 -11.68 -18.91
C GLY A 90 -0.80 -11.33 -19.98
N SER A 91 -1.91 -12.07 -19.99
CA SER A 91 -3.04 -11.83 -20.89
C SER A 91 -3.94 -10.70 -20.38
N GLN A 92 -4.06 -9.64 -21.17
CA GLN A 92 -4.94 -8.51 -20.86
C GLN A 92 -6.41 -8.91 -20.71
N ASN A 93 -6.88 -9.93 -21.45
CA ASN A 93 -8.25 -10.41 -21.33
C ASN A 93 -8.48 -11.10 -19.98
N ARG A 94 -7.58 -12.03 -19.59
CA ARG A 94 -7.68 -12.70 -18.27
C ARG A 94 -7.56 -11.70 -17.12
N GLN A 95 -6.71 -10.68 -17.24
CA GLN A 95 -6.59 -9.62 -16.24
C GLN A 95 -7.89 -8.82 -16.08
N LYS A 96 -8.58 -8.50 -17.20
CA LYS A 96 -9.89 -7.84 -17.16
C LYS A 96 -10.95 -8.74 -16.52
N ASP A 97 -10.90 -10.04 -16.76
CA ASP A 97 -11.84 -11.01 -16.17
C ASP A 97 -11.63 -11.13 -14.66
N ILE A 98 -10.38 -11.26 -14.21
CA ILE A 98 -10.05 -11.28 -12.77
C ILE A 98 -10.50 -9.97 -12.10
N LYS A 99 -10.23 -8.81 -12.71
CA LYS A 99 -10.70 -7.53 -12.16
C LYS A 99 -12.22 -7.50 -12.02
N ARG A 100 -12.97 -7.93 -13.05
CA ARG A 100 -14.44 -7.96 -13.01
C ARG A 100 -14.96 -8.90 -11.93
N LEU A 101 -14.35 -10.07 -11.77
CA LEU A 101 -14.65 -11.03 -10.72
C LEU A 101 -14.50 -10.40 -9.33
N LEU A 102 -13.35 -9.76 -9.07
CA LEU A 102 -13.05 -9.11 -7.79
C LEU A 102 -13.98 -7.91 -7.52
N ASP A 103 -14.28 -7.08 -8.52
CA ASP A 103 -15.23 -5.97 -8.39
C ASP A 103 -16.66 -6.45 -8.09
N ALA A 104 -17.01 -7.66 -8.50
CA ALA A 104 -18.30 -8.29 -8.20
C ALA A 104 -18.33 -9.02 -6.84
N GLY A 105 -17.24 -8.98 -6.07
CA GLY A 105 -17.13 -9.65 -4.77
C GLY A 105 -16.74 -11.14 -4.85
N GLY A 106 -16.30 -11.61 -6.02
CA GLY A 106 -15.66 -12.92 -6.15
C GLY A 106 -14.21 -12.92 -5.65
N CYS A 107 -13.59 -14.09 -5.61
CA CYS A 107 -12.22 -14.31 -5.15
C CYS A 107 -11.35 -14.95 -6.23
N VAL A 108 -10.03 -14.72 -6.14
CA VAL A 108 -9.06 -15.47 -6.94
C VAL A 108 -8.79 -16.84 -6.34
N SER A 109 -8.32 -17.77 -7.17
CA SER A 109 -8.00 -19.14 -6.80
C SER A 109 -6.73 -19.61 -7.51
N GLU A 110 -6.18 -20.75 -7.09
CA GLU A 110 -4.98 -21.37 -7.68
C GLU A 110 -5.14 -21.72 -9.18
N GLY A 111 -6.37 -21.78 -9.70
CA GLY A 111 -6.62 -21.96 -11.14
C GLY A 111 -6.36 -20.72 -12.00
N HIS A 112 -6.17 -19.55 -11.38
CA HIS A 112 -5.85 -18.32 -12.09
C HIS A 112 -4.35 -18.23 -12.38
N HIS A 113 -4.01 -17.79 -13.59
CA HIS A 113 -2.62 -17.68 -14.00
C HIS A 113 -1.85 -16.66 -13.13
N PRO A 114 -0.74 -17.03 -12.47
CA PRO A 114 -0.12 -16.20 -11.43
C PRO A 114 0.50 -14.90 -11.98
N ILE A 115 1.00 -14.87 -13.22
CA ILE A 115 1.45 -13.62 -13.88
C ILE A 115 0.29 -12.63 -14.08
N ASP A 116 -0.92 -13.12 -14.33
CA ASP A 116 -2.11 -12.27 -14.49
C ASP A 116 -2.57 -11.75 -13.12
N VAL A 117 -2.57 -12.60 -12.09
CA VAL A 117 -2.84 -12.19 -10.70
C VAL A 117 -1.85 -11.12 -10.22
N ALA A 118 -0.56 -11.28 -10.50
CA ALA A 118 0.48 -10.29 -10.17
C ALA A 118 0.23 -8.95 -10.89
N SER A 119 -0.22 -9.01 -12.14
CA SER A 119 -0.56 -7.83 -12.94
C SER A 119 -1.81 -7.12 -12.41
N VAL A 120 -2.82 -7.89 -11.97
CA VAL A 120 -4.04 -7.36 -11.36
C VAL A 120 -3.75 -6.74 -9.98
N LEU A 121 -2.87 -7.34 -9.17
CA LEU A 121 -2.44 -6.74 -7.91
C LEU A 121 -1.75 -5.38 -8.14
N LYS A 122 -0.86 -5.27 -9.14
CA LYS A 122 -0.28 -3.97 -9.55
C LYS A 122 -1.38 -3.00 -10.01
N LEU A 123 -2.37 -3.48 -10.76
CA LEU A 123 -3.49 -2.68 -11.22
C LEU A 123 -4.32 -2.14 -10.05
N TYR A 124 -4.60 -2.96 -9.03
CA TYR A 124 -5.34 -2.55 -7.83
C TYR A 124 -4.66 -1.36 -7.15
N LEU A 125 -3.35 -1.48 -6.89
CA LEU A 125 -2.56 -0.40 -6.27
C LEU A 125 -2.54 0.88 -7.12
N ARG A 126 -2.51 0.75 -8.45
CA ARG A 126 -2.55 1.88 -9.38
C ARG A 126 -3.94 2.54 -9.46
N CYS A 127 -5.00 1.77 -9.21
CA CYS A 127 -6.36 2.27 -9.25
C CYS A 127 -6.77 3.01 -7.98
N LEU A 128 -5.99 2.97 -6.89
CA LEU A 128 -6.33 3.69 -5.66
C LEU A 128 -6.56 5.19 -5.96
N PRO A 129 -7.60 5.83 -5.38
CA PRO A 129 -7.90 7.25 -5.57
C PRO A 129 -6.74 8.18 -5.21
N GLU A 130 -5.97 7.77 -4.20
CA GLU A 130 -4.71 8.36 -3.81
C GLU A 130 -3.64 7.27 -3.91
N PRO A 131 -2.48 7.53 -4.51
CA PRO A 131 -1.41 6.53 -4.60
C PRO A 131 -1.01 6.06 -3.19
N LEU A 132 -0.62 4.79 -3.08
CA LEU A 132 -0.27 4.17 -1.80
C LEU A 132 0.75 5.01 -1.00
N ILE A 133 1.74 5.57 -1.70
CA ILE A 133 2.66 6.58 -1.19
C ILE A 133 2.33 7.89 -1.93
N SER A 134 1.86 8.90 -1.21
CA SER A 134 1.53 10.21 -1.81
C SER A 134 2.75 10.89 -2.41
N ALA A 135 2.56 11.74 -3.42
CA ALA A 135 3.66 12.43 -4.10
C ALA A 135 4.49 13.29 -3.13
N GLU A 136 3.84 13.90 -2.14
CA GLU A 136 4.48 14.68 -1.09
C GLU A 136 5.39 13.83 -0.21
N VAL A 137 4.96 12.61 0.13
CA VAL A 137 5.75 11.65 0.90
C VAL A 137 6.89 11.10 0.05
N GLN A 138 6.67 10.83 -1.25
CA GLN A 138 7.75 10.42 -2.17
C GLN A 138 8.87 11.47 -2.27
N ASP A 139 8.50 12.74 -2.42
CA ASP A 139 9.46 13.85 -2.47
C ASP A 139 10.23 14.00 -1.15
N LEU A 140 9.56 13.83 0.00
CA LEU A 140 10.24 13.80 1.30
C LEU A 140 11.20 12.62 1.42
N LEU A 141 10.80 11.41 1.01
CA LEU A 141 11.67 10.23 1.04
C LEU A 141 12.93 10.42 0.20
N LEU A 142 12.79 11.02 -0.99
CA LEU A 142 13.93 11.35 -1.84
C LEU A 142 14.85 12.35 -1.14
N ARG A 143 14.30 13.42 -0.55
CA ARG A 143 15.08 14.40 0.21
C ARG A 143 15.79 13.77 1.40
N CYS A 144 15.11 12.92 2.19
CA CYS A 144 15.74 12.19 3.30
C CYS A 144 16.97 11.40 2.82
N ARG A 145 16.85 10.69 1.69
CA ARG A 145 17.95 9.90 1.14
C ARG A 145 19.12 10.78 0.68
N LEU A 146 18.83 11.91 0.05
CA LEU A 146 19.85 12.84 -0.46
C LEU A 146 20.56 13.63 0.65
N THR A 147 19.86 13.98 1.73
CA THR A 147 20.41 14.84 2.80
C THR A 147 21.07 14.07 3.93
N ALA A 148 20.58 12.87 4.26
CA ALA A 148 21.01 12.14 5.45
C ALA A 148 21.86 10.89 5.15
N GLY A 149 22.07 10.51 3.88
CA GLY A 149 22.97 9.41 3.51
C GLY A 149 22.64 8.10 4.24
N GLU A 150 23.60 7.59 5.02
CA GLU A 150 23.46 6.37 5.84
C GLU A 150 22.55 6.57 7.07
N ASP A 151 22.46 7.78 7.61
CA ASP A 151 21.58 8.13 8.74
C ASP A 151 20.12 8.41 8.31
N ALA A 152 19.78 8.16 7.05
CA ALA A 152 18.46 8.45 6.49
C ALA A 152 17.34 7.55 7.04
N LEU A 153 17.63 6.47 7.76
CA LEU A 153 16.63 5.52 8.24
C LEU A 153 15.57 6.19 9.12
N LYS A 154 16.00 6.96 10.13
CA LYS A 154 15.07 7.65 11.04
C LYS A 154 14.15 8.66 10.33
N PRO A 155 14.65 9.60 9.50
CA PRO A 155 13.79 10.53 8.79
C PRO A 155 12.91 9.85 7.73
N ILE A 156 13.36 8.73 7.13
CA ILE A 156 12.53 7.90 6.24
C ILE A 156 11.35 7.29 7.00
N LEU A 157 11.59 6.67 8.17
CA LEU A 157 10.53 6.10 8.99
C LEU A 157 9.52 7.17 9.42
N HIS A 158 9.99 8.32 9.89
CA HIS A 158 9.13 9.47 10.22
C HIS A 158 8.29 9.93 9.03
N THR A 159 8.88 9.98 7.84
CA THR A 159 8.17 10.35 6.61
C THR A 159 7.08 9.35 6.24
N LEU A 160 7.33 8.05 6.38
CA LEU A 160 6.33 7.00 6.12
C LEU A 160 5.16 7.07 7.10
N LEU A 161 5.40 7.48 8.35
CA LEU A 161 4.35 7.69 9.37
C LEU A 161 3.44 8.90 9.09
N LEU A 162 3.71 9.71 8.05
CA LEU A 162 2.79 10.76 7.60
C LEU A 162 1.64 10.22 6.74
N LEU A 163 1.79 9.01 6.18
CA LEU A 163 0.75 8.35 5.39
C LEU A 163 -0.45 7.97 6.28
N PRO A 164 -1.67 7.92 5.71
CA PRO A 164 -2.81 7.35 6.42
C PRO A 164 -2.52 5.94 6.95
N VAL A 165 -3.04 5.59 8.13
CA VAL A 165 -2.75 4.30 8.79
C VAL A 165 -3.00 3.08 7.87
N LEU A 166 -4.09 3.10 7.09
CA LEU A 166 -4.40 2.01 6.15
C LEU A 166 -3.40 1.93 4.98
N HIS A 167 -2.82 3.05 4.56
CA HIS A 167 -1.75 3.07 3.57
C HIS A 167 -0.46 2.49 4.16
N VAL A 168 -0.13 2.80 5.42
CA VAL A 168 1.01 2.21 6.12
C VAL A 168 0.83 0.69 6.26
N HIS A 169 -0.34 0.23 6.68
CA HIS A 169 -0.65 -1.20 6.78
C HIS A 169 -0.51 -1.93 5.44
N LEU A 170 -1.11 -1.39 4.38
CA LEU A 170 -1.03 -1.99 3.05
C LEU A 170 0.39 -1.95 2.48
N LEU A 171 1.14 -0.85 2.69
CA LEU A 171 2.54 -0.74 2.28
C LEU A 171 3.40 -1.80 2.99
N HIS A 172 3.24 -1.92 4.30
CA HIS A 172 3.94 -2.90 5.11
C HIS A 172 3.68 -4.33 4.59
N TYR A 173 2.41 -4.68 4.38
CA TYR A 173 2.04 -5.99 3.85
C TYR A 173 2.64 -6.27 2.46
N ILE A 174 2.54 -5.32 1.53
CA ILE A 174 3.04 -5.50 0.15
C ILE A 174 4.57 -5.61 0.11
N MET A 175 5.28 -4.89 0.99
CA MET A 175 6.74 -4.99 1.08
C MET A 175 7.18 -6.39 1.50
N GLU A 176 6.44 -7.06 2.39
CA GLU A 176 6.70 -8.46 2.75
C GLU A 176 6.46 -9.42 1.57
N VAL A 177 5.33 -9.28 0.87
CA VAL A 177 4.95 -10.17 -0.25
C VAL A 177 6.01 -10.16 -1.36
N ARG A 178 6.68 -9.03 -1.59
CA ARG A 178 7.71 -8.90 -2.62
C ARG A 178 9.05 -9.54 -2.28
N VAL A 179 9.33 -9.79 -1.00
CA VAL A 179 10.58 -10.44 -0.56
C VAL A 179 10.64 -11.89 -1.04
N PHE A 180 9.54 -12.47 -1.52
CA PHE A 180 9.48 -13.84 -2.03
C PHE A 180 9.69 -13.98 -3.55
N VAL A 181 9.92 -12.90 -4.29
CA VAL A 181 10.12 -12.93 -5.74
C VAL A 181 11.60 -12.71 -6.06
N TYR A 182 12.40 -13.77 -5.89
CA TYR A 182 13.78 -13.85 -6.34
C TYR A 182 13.90 -14.83 -7.50
#